data_AF-A0A6N9RAG1-F1
#
_entry.id   AF-A0A6N9RAG1-F1
#
_cell.length_a   1.000
_cell.length_b   1.000
_cell.length_c   1.000
_cell.angle_alpha   90.00
_cell.angle_beta   90.00
_cell.angle_gamma   90.00
#
_symmetry.space_group_name_H-M   'P 1'
#
loop_
_entity.id
_entity.type
_entity.pdbx_description
1 polymer ?
#
loop_
_entity_poly.entity_id
_entity_poly.type
_entity_poly.pdbx_seq_one_letter_code
_entity_poly.pdbx_strand_id
1 'polypeptide(L)' 'MSTVVPPGAWLGLLGGGQLGRMFCMAAQSLGYKVVVLDPAAEGPATGVADRHLRADYLDPGALAELAALARAATTEFE' A
#
# COMPACT_ATOMS: atom_id res chain seq x y z
N MET A 1 -21.62 3.42 -7.54
CA MET A 1 -21.86 4.09 -6.26
C MET A 1 -20.55 4.06 -5.48
N SER A 2 -19.99 5.20 -5.07
CA SER A 2 -18.73 5.22 -4.32
C SER A 2 -19.02 4.83 -2.88
N THR A 3 -18.57 3.65 -2.46
CA THR A 3 -18.61 3.20 -1.07
C THR A 3 -17.50 3.88 -0.31
N VAL A 4 -17.84 4.62 0.75
CA VAL A 4 -16.86 5.18 1.69
C VAL A 4 -16.02 4.04 2.28
N VAL A 5 -14.69 4.22 2.30
CA VAL A 5 -13.75 3.33 2.99
C VAL A 5 -13.57 3.89 4.41
N PRO A 6 -13.97 3.17 5.47
CA PRO A 6 -13.89 3.71 6.83
C PRO A 6 -12.47 3.59 7.41
N PRO A 7 -12.08 4.47 8.36
CA PRO A 7 -10.87 4.28 9.16
C PRO A 7 -10.79 2.88 9.79
N GLY A 8 -9.57 2.38 9.97
CA GLY A 8 -9.27 1.00 10.38
C GLY A 8 -9.19 0.01 9.22
N ALA A 9 -9.67 0.37 8.02
CA ALA A 9 -9.49 -0.43 6.81
C ALA A 9 -8.05 -0.40 6.29
N TRP A 10 -7.72 -1.41 5.47
CA TRP A 10 -6.46 -1.47 4.74
C TRP A 10 -6.57 -0.75 3.39
N LEU A 11 -5.53 0.01 3.05
CA LEU A 11 -5.31 0.61 1.73
C LEU A 11 -4.10 -0.06 1.08
N GLY A 12 -4.19 -0.32 -0.22
CA GLY A 12 -3.11 -0.89 -1.02
C GLY A 12 -2.35 0.19 -1.77
N LEU A 13 -1.03 0.08 -1.80
CA LEU A 13 -0.15 0.96 -2.55
C LEU A 13 0.82 0.12 -3.40
N LEU A 14 0.83 0.34 -4.70
CA LEU A 14 1.86 -0.22 -5.58
C LEU A 14 2.95 0.84 -5.74
N GLY A 15 4.17 0.51 -5.32
CA GLY A 15 5.34 1.38 -5.33
C GLY A 15 5.81 1.79 -3.93
N GLY A 16 7.12 1.69 -3.71
CA GLY A 16 7.80 1.91 -2.43
C GLY A 16 8.51 3.26 -2.27
N GLY A 17 8.34 4.21 -3.21
CA GLY A 17 9.05 5.49 -3.28
C GLY A 17 8.65 6.54 -2.23
N GLN A 18 9.20 7.75 -2.34
CA GLN A 18 8.92 8.82 -1.37
C GLN A 18 7.48 9.33 -1.41
N LEU A 19 6.83 9.32 -2.59
CA LEU A 19 5.40 9.62 -2.68
C LEU A 19 4.60 8.57 -1.90
N GLY A 20 4.98 7.31 -2.04
CA GLY A 20 4.43 6.23 -1.22
C GLY A 20 4.60 6.44 0.28
N ARG A 21 5.77 6.93 0.73
CA ARG A 21 6.00 7.27 2.15
C ARG A 21 5.06 8.36 2.63
N MET A 22 4.91 9.44 1.85
CA MET A 22 4.01 10.54 2.19
C MET A 22 2.56 10.05 2.28
N PHE A 23 2.14 9.17 1.36
CA PHE A 23 0.83 8.53 1.40
C PHE A 23 0.64 7.68 2.66
N CYS A 24 1.60 6.82 3.00
CA CYS A 24 1.52 5.95 4.18
C CYS A 24 1.30 6.77 5.46
N MET A 25 2.11 7.82 5.66
CA MET A 25 2.02 8.67 6.84
C MET A 25 0.66 9.39 6.92
N ALA A 26 0.16 9.91 5.80
CA ALA A 26 -1.15 10.55 5.75
C ALA A 26 -2.29 9.56 6.06
N ALA A 27 -2.28 8.39 5.43
CA ALA A 27 -3.27 7.33 5.67
C ALA A 27 -3.30 6.87 7.12
N GLN A 28 -2.13 6.64 7.72
CA GLN A 28 -1.98 6.24 9.11
C GLN A 28 -2.48 7.32 10.08
N SER A 29 -2.23 8.60 9.81
CA SER A 29 -2.76 9.72 10.62
C SER A 29 -4.29 9.80 10.63
N LEU A 30 -4.94 9.26 9.59
CA LEU A 30 -6.40 9.15 9.48
C LEU A 30 -6.93 7.82 10.03
N GLY A 31 -6.06 6.95 10.56
CA GLY A 31 -6.43 5.67 11.17
C GLY A 31 -6.53 4.49 10.19
N TYR A 32 -6.01 4.61 8.96
CA TYR A 32 -5.91 3.46 8.04
C TYR A 32 -4.63 2.67 8.26
N LYS A 33 -4.62 1.43 7.75
CA LYS A 33 -3.41 0.63 7.56
C LYS A 33 -3.01 0.61 6.09
N VAL A 34 -1.72 0.51 5.80
CA VAL A 34 -1.23 0.47 4.41
C VAL A 34 -0.42 -0.80 4.14
N VAL A 35 -0.77 -1.50 3.07
CA VAL A 35 0.05 -2.55 2.47
C VAL A 35 0.74 -2.00 1.21
N VAL A 36 2.06 -2.11 1.16
CA VAL A 36 2.87 -1.71 0.01
C VAL A 36 3.33 -2.95 -0.76
N LEU A 37 3.11 -2.98 -2.07
CA LEU A 37 3.74 -3.93 -2.99
C LEU A 37 4.91 -3.22 -3.69
N ASP A 38 6.13 -3.71 -3.44
CA ASP A 38 7.35 -3.17 -4.03
C ASP A 38 8.46 -4.24 -4.03
N PRO A 39 9.24 -4.40 -5.12
CA PRO A 39 10.26 -5.45 -5.22
C PRO A 39 11.52 -5.18 -4.38
N ALA A 40 11.79 -3.93 -4.01
CA ALA A 40 12.95 -3.57 -3.22
C ALA A 40 12.84 -4.15 -1.81
N ALA A 41 13.98 -4.58 -1.25
CA ALA A 41 14.02 -5.10 0.12
C ALA A 41 13.73 -4.04 1.18
N GLU A 42 14.13 -2.79 0.90
CA GLU A 42 13.94 -1.62 1.74
C GLU A 42 13.65 -0.41 0.83
N GLY A 43 12.89 0.56 1.35
CA GLY A 43 12.47 1.73 0.59
C GLY A 43 11.72 2.73 1.47
N PRO A 44 11.54 3.98 1.00
CA PRO A 44 10.90 5.02 1.78
C PRO A 44 9.50 4.65 2.30
N ALA A 45 8.63 4.09 1.46
CA ALA A 45 7.28 3.67 1.86
C ALA A 45 7.29 2.34 2.62
N THR A 46 8.09 1.36 2.18
CA THR A 46 8.16 0.03 2.81
C THR A 46 8.68 0.11 4.24
N GLY A 47 9.54 1.09 4.55
CA GLY A 47 10.05 1.34 5.90
C GLY A 47 9.03 1.93 6.89
N VAL A 48 7.88 2.40 6.42
CA VAL A 48 6.80 2.96 7.28
C VAL A 48 5.46 2.26 7.12
N ALA A 49 5.30 1.40 6.11
CA ALA A 49 4.06 0.68 5.85
C ALA A 49 3.74 -0.34 6.95
N ASP A 50 2.45 -0.60 7.16
CA ASP A 50 1.99 -1.63 8.09
C ASP A 50 2.30 -3.05 7.59
N ARG A 51 2.39 -3.22 6.26
CA ARG A 51 2.80 -4.47 5.61
C ARG A 51 3.54 -4.19 4.30
N HIS A 52 4.59 -4.95 4.03
CA HIS A 52 5.31 -4.93 2.77
C HIS A 52 5.22 -6.29 2.08
N LEU A 53 4.68 -6.31 0.88
CA LEU A 53 4.69 -7.44 -0.05
C LEU A 53 5.90 -7.27 -0.96
N ARG A 54 6.98 -8.00 -0.65
CA ARG A 54 8.21 -7.95 -1.45
C ARG A 54 8.10 -8.87 -2.66
N ALA A 55 7.57 -8.33 -3.75
CA ALA A 55 7.42 -9.03 -5.02
C ALA A 55 7.43 -8.03 -6.19
N ASP A 56 7.55 -8.56 -7.41
CA ASP A 56 7.36 -7.77 -8.63
C ASP A 56 5.93 -7.22 -8.72
N TYR A 57 5.77 -6.05 -9.34
CA TYR A 57 4.45 -5.42 -9.49
C TYR A 57 3.44 -6.25 -10.28
N LEU A 58 3.92 -7.15 -11.13
CA LEU A 58 3.11 -8.05 -11.94
C LEU A 58 2.98 -9.45 -11.33
N ASP A 59 3.52 -9.69 -10.13
CA ASP A 59 3.38 -10.97 -9.45
C ASP A 59 1.90 -11.25 -9.12
N PRO A 60 1.26 -12.27 -9.73
CA PRO A 60 -0.16 -12.51 -9.54
C PRO A 60 -0.52 -12.89 -8.10
N GLY A 61 0.40 -13.53 -7.37
CA GLY A 61 0.20 -13.93 -5.99
C GLY A 61 0.18 -12.73 -5.05
N ALA A 62 1.14 -11.82 -5.19
CA ALA A 62 1.21 -10.59 -4.41
C ALA A 62 0.05 -9.65 -4.73
N LEU A 63 -0.35 -9.55 -6.01
CA LEU A 63 -1.53 -8.79 -6.40
C LEU A 63 -2.83 -9.38 -5.80
N ALA A 64 -2.96 -10.71 -5.79
CA ALA A 64 -4.10 -11.37 -5.16
C ALA A 64 -4.11 -11.13 -3.64
N GLU A 65 -2.96 -11.19 -2.98
CA GLU A 65 -2.82 -10.90 -1.55
C GLU A 65 -3.15 -9.43 -1.21
N LEU A 66 -2.66 -8.49 -2.02
CA LEU A 66 -2.99 -7.07 -1.89
C LEU A 66 -4.49 -6.84 -2.07
N ALA A 67 -5.10 -7.44 -3.09
CA ALA A 67 -6.54 -7.32 -3.36
C ALA A 67 -7.41 -7.97 -2.27
N ALA A 68 -6.95 -9.07 -1.65
CA ALA A 68 -7.66 -9.71 -0.55
C ALA A 68 -7.60 -8.89 0.75
N LEU A 69 -6.52 -8.16 0.96
CA LEU A 69 -6.29 -7.37 2.17
C LEU A 69 -6.90 -5.96 2.08
N ALA A 70 -6.65 -5.25 0.98
CA ALA A 70 -6.95 -3.83 0.84
C ALA A 70 -8.38 -3.57 0.34
N ARG A 71 -9.05 -2.60 0.95
CA ARG A 71 -10.41 -2.20 0.55
C ARG A 71 -10.43 -1.29 -0.69
N ALA A 72 -9.33 -0.59 -0.93
CA ALA A 72 -9.04 0.24 -2.09
C ALA A 72 -7.53 0.25 -2.32
N ALA A 73 -7.10 0.46 -3.57
CA ALA A 73 -5.70 0.52 -3.93
C ALA A 73 -5.39 1.74 -4.82
N THR A 74 -4.16 2.21 -4.74
CA THR A 74 -3.60 3.25 -5.61
C THR A 74 -2.17 2.89 -5.99
N THR A 75 -1.58 3.64 -6.91
CA THR A 75 -0.19 3.49 -7.34
C THR A 75 0.59 4.78 -7.10
N GLU A 76 1.90 4.67 -6.90
CA GLU A 76 2.84 5.79 -6.91
C GLU A 76 3.97 5.51 -7.91
N PHE A 77 4.44 6.54 -8.61
CA PHE A 77 5.52 6.46 -9.60
C PHE A 77 6.19 7.84 -9.77
N GLU A 78 7.48 7.83 -10.12
CA GLU A 78 8.32 9.00 -10.39
C GLU A 78 9.02 8.93 -11.75
#